data_AF-A0A2D8GJE1-F1
#
_entry.id   AF-A0A2D8GJE1-F1
#
_cell.length_a   1.000
_cell.length_b   1.000
_cell.length_c   1.000
_cell.angle_alpha   90.00
_cell.angle_beta   90.00
_cell.angle_gamma   90.00
#
_symmetry.space_group_name_H-M   'P 1'
#
loop_
_entity.id
_entity.type
_entity.pdbx_description
1 polymer ?
#
loop_
_entity_poly.entity_id
_entity_poly.type
_entity_poly.pdbx_seq_one_letter_code
_entity_poly.pdbx_strand_id
1 'polypeptide(L)' 'MERRSYIKWNWPILTKIKKVYKEKGLFKTILWILIIFLGLKLVILNGIIFFINTTFGAGLTYAPILRSIFGG' A
#
# COMPACT_ATOMS: atom_id res chain seq x y z
N MET A 1 -29.60 -9.23 31.63
CA MET A 1 -28.42 -9.74 30.88
C MET A 1 -28.43 -9.08 29.51
N GLU A 2 -27.66 -8.02 29.35
CA GLU A 2 -27.61 -7.23 28.11
C GLU A 2 -26.62 -7.88 27.13
N ARG A 3 -27.12 -8.44 26.01
CA ARG A 3 -26.25 -8.98 24.96
C ARG A 3 -25.64 -7.83 24.18
N ARG A 4 -24.40 -7.43 24.52
CA ARG A 4 -23.63 -6.51 23.69
C ARG A 4 -23.43 -7.13 22.30
N SER A 5 -24.18 -6.66 21.33
CA SER A 5 -23.99 -7.01 19.92
C SER A 5 -22.73 -6.27 19.42
N TYR A 6 -21.58 -6.93 19.49
CA TYR A 6 -20.36 -6.39 18.89
C TYR A 6 -20.57 -6.35 17.39
N ILE A 7 -20.68 -5.15 16.82
CA ILE A 7 -20.57 -4.93 15.37
C ILE A 7 -19.17 -5.42 14.99
N LYS A 8 -19.08 -6.66 14.51
CA LYS A 8 -17.84 -7.22 13.99
C LYS A 8 -17.55 -6.48 12.70
N TRP A 9 -16.82 -5.38 12.81
CA TRP A 9 -16.34 -4.66 11.64
C TRP A 9 -15.59 -5.64 10.75
N ASN A 10 -16.14 -5.90 9.56
CA ASN A 10 -15.56 -6.85 8.63
C ASN A 10 -14.40 -6.16 7.94
N TRP A 11 -13.18 -6.38 8.41
CA TRP A 11 -11.96 -5.88 7.78
C TRP A 11 -11.55 -6.84 6.64
N PRO A 12 -11.85 -6.53 5.36
CA PRO A 12 -11.50 -7.39 4.23
C PRO A 12 -9.98 -7.57 4.07
N ILE A 13 -9.19 -6.65 4.61
CA ILE A 13 -7.73 -6.75 4.63
C ILE A 13 -7.26 -7.85 5.59
N LEU A 14 -7.89 -7.96 6.77
CA LEU A 14 -7.51 -8.96 7.78
C LEU A 14 -7.85 -10.37 7.30
N THR A 15 -8.95 -10.55 6.59
CA THR A 15 -9.31 -11.85 5.99
C THR A 15 -8.33 -12.25 4.89
N LYS A 16 -7.86 -11.31 4.06
CA LYS A 16 -6.79 -11.56 3.08
C LYS A 16 -5.46 -11.92 3.74
N ILE A 17 -5.03 -11.18 4.76
CA ILE A 17 -3.79 -11.46 5.50
C ILE A 17 -3.86 -12.84 6.15
N LYS A 18 -5.00 -13.17 6.79
CA LYS A 18 -5.23 -14.47 7.40
C LYS A 18 -5.20 -15.61 6.38
N LYS A 19 -5.71 -15.40 5.17
CA LYS A 19 -5.65 -16.37 4.08
C LYS A 19 -4.21 -16.59 3.61
N VAL A 20 -3.46 -15.52 3.35
CA VAL A 20 -2.04 -15.59 2.95
C VAL A 20 -1.19 -16.26 4.04
N TYR A 21 -1.46 -15.96 5.31
CA TYR A 21 -0.82 -16.62 6.44
C TYR A 21 -1.09 -18.12 6.48
N LYS A 22 -2.34 -18.53 6.30
CA LYS A 22 -2.74 -19.94 6.31
C LYS A 22 -2.13 -20.72 5.13
N GLU A 23 -1.99 -20.10 3.97
CA GLU A 23 -1.46 -20.75 2.76
C GLU A 23 0.07 -20.72 2.66
N LYS A 24 0.73 -19.67 3.16
CA LYS A 24 2.16 -19.41 2.89
C LYS A 24 3.02 -19.30 4.15
N GLY A 25 2.42 -19.34 5.33
CA GLY A 25 3.11 -19.20 6.60
C GLY A 25 3.51 -17.75 6.94
N LEU A 26 4.08 -17.59 8.13
CA LEU A 26 4.37 -16.29 8.75
C LEU A 26 5.35 -15.45 7.93
N PHE A 27 6.46 -16.06 7.50
CA PHE A 27 7.55 -15.37 6.83
C PHE A 27 7.13 -14.75 5.48
N LYS A 28 6.45 -15.55 4.64
CA LYS A 28 5.96 -15.07 3.34
C LYS A 28 4.87 -14.02 3.47
N THR A 29 4.08 -14.07 4.54
CA THR A 29 3.06 -13.05 4.82
C THR A 29 3.69 -11.71 5.20
N ILE A 30 4.72 -11.72 6.05
CA ILE A 30 5.48 -10.51 6.39
C ILE A 30 6.12 -9.90 5.14
N LEU A 31 6.78 -10.72 4.32
CA LEU A 31 7.39 -10.26 3.07
C LEU A 31 6.36 -9.64 2.12
N TRP A 32 5.19 -10.26 1.99
CA TRP A 32 4.10 -9.74 1.16
C TRP A 32 3.56 -8.40 1.69
N ILE A 33 3.40 -8.26 3.01
CA ILE A 33 3.01 -6.98 3.64
C ILE A 33 4.07 -5.91 3.40
N LEU A 34 5.36 -6.25 3.52
CA LEU A 34 6.46 -5.33 3.25
C LEU A 34 6.46 -4.85 1.80
N ILE A 35 6.30 -5.76 0.84
CA ILE A 35 6.22 -5.41 -0.59
C ILE A 35 5.02 -4.50 -0.85
N ILE A 36 3.87 -4.76 -0.26
CA ILE A 36 2.70 -3.88 -0.40
C ILE A 36 2.96 -2.51 0.22
N PHE A 37 3.56 -2.44 1.41
CA PHE A 37 3.86 -1.17 2.05
C PHE A 37 4.85 -0.33 1.22
N LEU A 38 5.88 -0.97 0.67
CA LEU A 38 6.85 -0.33 -0.21
C LEU A 38 6.22 0.11 -1.53
N GLY A 39 5.45 -0.78 -2.17
CA GLY A 39 4.73 -0.47 -3.41
C GLY A 39 3.70 0.63 -3.23
N LEU A 40 2.93 0.61 -2.14
CA LEU A 40 1.95 1.63 -1.81
C LEU A 40 2.63 2.99 -1.57
N LYS A 41 3.76 3.05 -0.87
CA LYS A 41 4.53 4.29 -0.72
C LYS A 41 4.95 4.86 -2.07
N LEU A 42 5.47 4.02 -2.97
CA LEU A 42 5.89 4.46 -4.29
C LEU A 42 4.71 4.94 -5.14
N VAL A 43 3.59 4.22 -5.13
CA VAL A 43 2.39 4.62 -5.89
C VAL A 43 1.78 5.89 -5.34
N ILE A 44 1.69 6.05 -4.01
CA ILE A 44 1.14 7.26 -3.38
C ILE A 44 2.03 8.48 -3.66
N LEU A 45 3.34 8.38 -3.44
CA LEU A 45 4.24 9.52 -3.70
C LEU A 45 4.24 9.92 -5.17
N ASN A 46 4.37 8.95 -6.09
CA ASN A 46 4.35 9.26 -7.51
C ASN A 46 2.97 9.70 -8.00
N GLY A 47 1.89 9.17 -7.42
CA GLY A 47 0.52 9.58 -7.72
C GLY A 47 0.23 11.01 -7.27
N ILE A 48 0.71 11.41 -6.09
CA ILE A 48 0.58 12.79 -5.60
C ILE A 48 1.40 13.74 -6.49
N ILE A 49 2.65 13.41 -6.80
CA ILE A 49 3.49 14.23 -7.68
C ILE A 49 2.85 14.35 -9.07
N PHE A 50 2.37 13.24 -9.64
CA PHE A 50 1.65 13.23 -10.92
C PHE A 50 0.41 14.11 -10.87
N PHE A 51 -0.39 13.99 -9.81
CA PHE A 51 -1.60 14.79 -9.65
C PHE A 51 -1.26 16.28 -9.54
N ILE A 52 -0.25 16.65 -8.75
CA ILE A 52 0.19 18.03 -8.61
C ILE A 52 0.73 18.58 -9.93
N ASN A 53 1.54 17.80 -10.64
CA ASN A 53 2.13 18.23 -11.91
C ASN A 53 1.06 18.36 -13.01
N THR A 54 0.07 17.47 -13.04
CA THR A 54 -1.03 17.49 -14.03
C THR A 54 -2.03 18.61 -13.73
N THR A 55 -2.33 18.87 -12.46
CA THR A 55 -3.38 19.83 -12.06
C THR A 55 -2.85 21.26 -11.95
N PHE A 56 -1.60 21.43 -11.50
CA PHE A 56 -1.02 22.75 -11.21
C PHE A 56 0.17 23.10 -12.10
N GLY A 57 0.61 22.22 -13.01
CA GLY A 57 1.76 22.47 -13.88
C GLY A 57 3.06 22.71 -13.11
N ALA A 58 3.17 22.19 -11.88
CA ALA A 58 4.17 22.60 -10.89
C ALA A 58 5.62 22.18 -11.22
N GLY A 59 5.87 21.42 -12.29
CA GLY A 59 7.21 21.03 -12.72
C GLY A 59 7.98 20.22 -11.68
N LEU A 60 7.28 19.52 -10.78
CA LEU A 60 7.90 18.81 -9.66
C LEU A 60 8.63 17.56 -10.17
N THR A 61 9.94 17.55 -9.97
CA THR A 61 10.80 16.39 -10.26
C THR A 61 10.35 15.18 -9.45
N TYR A 62 10.06 14.07 -10.12
CA TYR A 62 9.75 12.79 -9.49
C TYR A 62 10.86 12.38 -8.52
N ALA A 63 10.47 11.74 -7.40
CA ALA A 63 11.41 11.27 -6.40
C ALA A 63 12.54 10.42 -7.04
N PRO A 64 13.76 10.43 -6.46
CA PRO A 64 15.00 9.92 -7.08
C PRO A 64 14.96 8.48 -7.62
N ILE A 65 13.99 7.67 -7.20
CA ILE A 65 13.80 6.30 -7.69
C ILE A 65 13.37 6.27 -9.17
N LEU A 66 12.55 7.22 -9.63
CA LEU A 66 12.19 7.29 -11.06
C LEU A 66 13.37 7.76 -11.91
N ARG A 67 14.20 8.68 -11.39
CA ARG A 67 15.46 9.09 -12.03
C ARG A 67 16.45 7.93 -12.15
N SER A 68 16.44 7.00 -11.19
CA SER A 68 17.28 5.79 -11.22
C SER A 68 16.79 4.73 -12.23
N ILE A 69 15.48 4.70 -12.55
CA ILE A 69 14.90 3.72 -13.48
C ILE A 69 14.84 4.24 -14.93
N PHE A 70 14.61 5.55 -15.13
CA PHE A 70 14.45 6.17 -16.45
C PHE A 70 15.59 7.10 -16.85
N GLY A 71 16.61 7.28 -16.00
CA GLY A 71 17.76 8.16 -16.23
C GLY A 71 19.07 7.42 -16.46
N GLY A 72 19.04 6.38 -17.29
CA GLY A 72 20.22 5.81 -17.94
C GLY A 72 20.42 6.45 -19.31
#